data_AF-A0AAE3MIT2-F1
#
_entry.id   AF-A0AAE3MIT2-F1
#
_cell.length_a   1.000
_cell.length_b   1.000
_cell.length_c   1.000
_cell.angle_alpha   90.00
_cell.angle_beta   90.00
_cell.angle_gamma   90.00
#
_symmetry.space_group_name_H-M   'P 1'
#
loop_
_entity.id
_entity.type
_entity.pdbx_description
1 polymer ?
#
loop_
_entity_poly.entity_id
_entity_poly.type
_entity_poly.pdbx_seq_one_letter_code
_entity_poly.pdbx_strand_id
1 'polypeptide(L)'
;MTRKALIFLLQLIIALLLVGVLHYGVLYAREWPISVPNIFWAYLLNLVLAAGIYLAMLQFAARQSRYLGFLFMVGSALKFAAYFVILEPVFSRDGSLSRVEFFYFFVPYITCLVAETMALVKLLRDIDLPDNS
;
A
#
# COMPACT_ATOMS: atom_id res chain seq x y z
N MET A 1 -8.66 19.56 -0.40
CA MET A 1 -7.81 18.50 0.20
C MET A 1 -8.62 17.25 0.57
N THR A 2 -9.68 17.38 1.36
CA THR A 2 -10.50 16.26 1.88
C THR A 2 -11.14 15.38 0.80
N ARG A 3 -11.69 15.94 -0.27
CA ARG A 3 -12.30 15.14 -1.36
C ARG A 3 -11.31 14.21 -2.07
N LYS A 4 -10.11 14.68 -2.43
CA LYS A 4 -9.07 13.86 -3.10
C LYS A 4 -8.63 12.71 -2.18
N ALA A 5 -8.44 13.00 -0.89
CA ALA A 5 -8.12 12.00 0.13
C ALA A 5 -9.21 10.92 0.25
N LEU A 6 -10.47 11.31 0.39
CA LEU A 6 -11.59 10.37 0.51
C LEU A 6 -11.72 9.44 -0.70
N ILE A 7 -11.62 10.00 -1.91
CA ILE A 7 -11.69 9.20 -3.15
C ILE A 7 -10.55 8.17 -3.20
N PHE A 8 -9.32 8.61 -2.92
CA PHE A 8 -8.18 7.69 -2.90
C PHE A 8 -8.32 6.59 -1.86
N LEU A 9 -8.71 6.94 -0.63
CA LEU A 9 -8.89 5.97 0.45
C LEU A 9 -9.97 4.93 0.10
N LEU A 10 -11.09 5.37 -0.47
CA LEU A 10 -12.15 4.47 -0.92
C LEU A 10 -11.66 3.54 -2.03
N GLN A 11 -10.96 4.07 -3.03
CA GLN A 11 -10.37 3.27 -4.12
C GLN A 11 -9.37 2.25 -3.58
N LEU A 12 -8.51 2.66 -2.64
CA LEU A 12 -7.51 1.81 -2.01
C LEU A 12 -8.15 0.68 -1.20
N ILE A 13 -9.17 0.98 -0.39
CA ILE A 13 -9.92 -0.02 0.39
C ILE A 13 -10.59 -1.02 -0.56
N ILE A 14 -11.28 -0.55 -1.58
CA ILE A 14 -11.95 -1.42 -2.56
C ILE A 14 -10.92 -2.32 -3.27
N ALA A 15 -9.80 -1.75 -3.73
CA ALA A 15 -8.73 -2.52 -4.38
C ALA A 15 -8.16 -3.60 -3.45
N LEU A 16 -7.88 -3.25 -2.20
CA LEU A 16 -7.38 -4.20 -1.20
C LEU A 16 -8.40 -5.28 -0.84
N LEU A 17 -9.68 -4.97 -0.76
CA LEU A 17 -10.73 -5.98 -0.53
C LEU A 17 -10.82 -6.95 -1.71
N LEU A 18 -10.86 -6.44 -2.95
CA LEU A 18 -10.93 -7.27 -4.16
C LEU A 18 -9.70 -8.17 -4.29
N VAL A 19 -8.50 -7.61 -4.13
CA VAL A 19 -7.26 -8.37 -4.18
C VAL A 19 -7.15 -9.32 -2.98
N GLY A 20 -7.66 -8.95 -1.81
CA GLY A 20 -7.71 -9.82 -0.62
C GLY A 20 -8.56 -11.06 -0.82
N VAL A 21 -9.75 -10.90 -1.40
CA VAL A 21 -10.63 -12.02 -1.76
C VAL A 21 -9.95 -12.92 -2.79
N LEU A 22 -9.35 -12.34 -3.84
CA LEU A 22 -8.65 -13.12 -4.86
C LEU A 22 -7.45 -13.87 -4.26
N HIS A 23 -6.65 -13.21 -3.43
CA HIS A 23 -5.49 -13.79 -2.78
C HIS A 23 -5.90 -14.97 -1.91
N TYR A 24 -6.90 -14.80 -1.04
CA TYR A 24 -7.46 -15.89 -0.24
C TYR A 24 -7.95 -17.05 -1.13
N GLY A 25 -8.68 -16.74 -2.20
CA GLY A 25 -9.18 -17.74 -3.15
C GLY A 25 -8.08 -18.54 -3.83
N VAL A 26 -6.97 -17.89 -4.22
CA VAL A 26 -5.80 -18.56 -4.81
C VAL A 26 -5.13 -19.48 -3.80
N LEU A 27 -4.97 -19.05 -2.54
CA LEU A 27 -4.39 -19.89 -1.49
C LEU A 27 -5.26 -21.14 -1.25
N TYR A 28 -6.57 -20.93 -1.17
CA TYR A 28 -7.55 -22.00 -0.98
C TYR A 28 -7.52 -23.01 -2.12
N ALA A 29 -7.56 -22.54 -3.38
CA ALA A 29 -7.54 -23.39 -4.56
C ALA A 29 -6.22 -24.17 -4.75
N ARG A 30 -5.12 -23.69 -4.16
CA ARG A 30 -3.80 -24.34 -4.21
C ARG A 30 -3.51 -25.22 -3.00
N GLU A 31 -4.46 -25.33 -2.05
CA GLU A 31 -4.28 -26.02 -0.77
C GLU A 31 -3.03 -25.53 0.00
N TRP A 32 -2.65 -24.27 -0.20
CA TRP A 32 -1.55 -23.67 0.55
C TRP A 32 -2.01 -23.33 1.97
N PRO A 33 -1.09 -23.31 2.95
CA PRO A 33 -1.41 -22.86 4.29
C PRO A 33 -2.06 -21.49 4.25
N ILE A 34 -3.16 -21.31 4.99
CA ILE A 34 -3.88 -20.04 5.12
C ILE A 34 -3.83 -19.59 6.57
N SER A 35 -3.17 -18.47 6.81
CA SER A 35 -3.26 -17.74 8.07
C SER A 35 -4.09 -16.47 7.87
N VAL A 36 -5.37 -16.53 8.20
CA VAL A 36 -6.28 -15.37 8.14
C VAL A 36 -5.75 -14.18 8.97
N PRO A 37 -5.20 -14.37 10.19
CA PRO A 37 -4.60 -13.27 10.93
C PRO A 37 -3.42 -12.63 10.20
N ASN A 38 -2.53 -13.42 9.59
CA ASN A 38 -1.35 -12.87 8.90
C ASN A 38 -1.75 -12.09 7.65
N ILE A 39 -2.71 -12.61 6.88
CA ILE A 39 -3.30 -11.90 5.73
C ILE A 39 -3.94 -10.60 6.21
N PHE A 40 -4.76 -10.63 7.26
CA PHE A 40 -5.41 -9.45 7.80
C PHE A 40 -4.39 -8.36 8.21
N TRP A 41 -3.37 -8.73 8.99
CA TRP A 41 -2.34 -7.79 9.45
C TRP A 41 -1.50 -7.23 8.30
N ALA A 42 -1.18 -8.04 7.29
CA ALA A 42 -0.47 -7.58 6.11
C ALA A 42 -1.26 -6.53 5.32
N TYR A 43 -2.56 -6.76 5.11
CA TYR A 43 -3.43 -5.82 4.40
C TYR A 43 -3.68 -4.56 5.20
N LEU A 44 -3.90 -4.68 6.51
CA LEU A 44 -4.11 -3.54 7.40
C LEU A 44 -2.88 -2.64 7.48
N LEU A 45 -1.69 -3.21 7.67
CA LEU A 45 -0.45 -2.44 7.73
C LEU A 45 -0.21 -1.68 6.41
N ASN A 46 -0.37 -2.35 5.28
CA ASN A 46 -0.21 -1.73 3.97
C ASN A 46 -1.26 -0.63 3.71
N LEU A 47 -2.51 -0.83 4.13
CA LEU A 47 -3.54 0.19 4.06
C LEU A 47 -3.16 1.44 4.85
N VAL A 48 -2.77 1.28 6.13
CA VAL A 48 -2.41 2.40 7.02
C VAL A 48 -1.20 3.16 6.48
N LEU A 49 -0.16 2.45 6.07
CA LEU A 49 1.07 3.08 5.58
C LEU A 49 0.83 3.79 4.24
N ALA A 50 0.14 3.16 3.30
CA ALA A 50 -0.17 3.78 2.01
C ALA A 50 -1.09 4.99 2.14
N ALA A 51 -2.09 4.91 3.03
CA ALA A 51 -2.93 6.06 3.38
C ALA A 51 -2.08 7.20 3.96
N GLY A 52 -1.19 6.90 4.90
CA GLY A 52 -0.27 7.88 5.50
C GLY A 52 0.63 8.57 4.47
N ILE A 53 1.24 7.79 3.58
CA ILE A 53 2.12 8.30 2.51
C ILE A 53 1.33 9.23 1.58
N TYR A 54 0.15 8.80 1.11
CA TYR A 54 -0.66 9.63 0.21
C TYR A 54 -1.15 10.91 0.88
N LEU A 55 -1.57 10.85 2.15
CA LEU A 55 -1.98 12.04 2.90
C LEU A 55 -0.81 13.01 3.07
N ALA A 56 0.40 12.50 3.35
CA ALA A 56 1.60 13.32 3.36
C ALA A 56 1.85 13.96 1.98
N MET A 57 1.77 13.19 0.89
CA MET A 57 1.89 13.73 -0.46
C MET A 57 0.89 14.86 -0.74
N LEU A 58 -0.39 14.71 -0.37
CA LEU A 58 -1.39 15.77 -0.53
C LEU A 58 -1.04 17.04 0.26
N GLN A 59 -0.51 16.88 1.48
CA GLN A 59 -0.10 18.01 2.31
C GLN A 59 1.11 18.75 1.73
N PHE A 60 2.10 18.01 1.22
CA PHE A 60 3.33 18.57 0.67
C PHE A 60 3.17 19.08 -0.77
N ALA A 61 2.17 18.60 -1.52
CA ALA A 61 1.89 19.03 -2.88
C ALA A 61 1.66 20.55 -2.99
N ALA A 62 1.02 21.15 -1.99
CA ALA A 62 0.76 22.59 -1.97
C ALA A 62 2.00 23.45 -1.66
N ARG A 63 3.08 22.87 -1.13
CA ARG A 63 4.25 23.60 -0.63
C ARG A 63 5.55 23.30 -1.36
N GLN A 64 5.75 22.04 -1.77
CA GLN A 64 7.02 21.55 -2.33
C GLN A 64 6.80 20.41 -3.33
N SER A 65 6.09 20.69 -4.43
CA SER A 65 5.76 19.70 -5.48
C SER A 65 6.99 18.96 -6.03
N ARG A 66 8.15 19.62 -6.08
CA ARG A 66 9.43 19.07 -6.59
C ARG A 66 9.91 17.81 -5.87
N TYR A 67 9.54 17.62 -4.59
CA TYR A 67 10.02 16.49 -3.78
C TYR A 67 8.96 15.40 -3.56
N LEU A 68 7.78 15.50 -4.19
CA LEU A 68 6.71 14.51 -4.02
C LEU A 68 7.12 13.10 -4.44
N GLY A 69 7.85 12.97 -5.54
CA GLY A 69 8.38 11.68 -5.99
C GLY A 69 9.35 11.08 -4.95
N PHE A 70 10.21 11.91 -4.36
CA PHE A 70 11.13 11.46 -3.31
C PHE A 70 10.39 11.02 -2.04
N LEU A 71 9.38 11.78 -1.61
CA LEU A 71 8.52 11.43 -0.47
C LEU A 71 7.83 10.08 -0.69
N PHE A 72 7.28 9.85 -1.88
CA PHE A 72 6.66 8.57 -2.25
C PHE A 72 7.67 7.41 -2.24
N MET A 73 8.86 7.62 -2.82
CA MET A 73 9.90 6.59 -2.87
C MET A 73 10.39 6.20 -1.48
N VAL A 74 10.74 7.19 -0.65
CA VAL A 74 11.19 6.96 0.74
C VAL A 74 10.06 6.34 1.58
N GLY A 75 8.84 6.84 1.44
CA GLY A 75 7.67 6.28 2.12
C GLY A 75 7.43 4.81 1.76
N SER A 76 7.52 4.48 0.47
CA SER A 76 7.35 3.10 -0.01
C SER A 76 8.49 2.18 0.45
N ALA A 77 9.73 2.67 0.45
CA ALA A 77 10.87 1.93 0.99
C ALA A 77 10.74 1.72 2.51
N LEU A 78 10.26 2.73 3.25
CA LEU A 78 10.00 2.59 4.68
C LEU A 78 8.85 1.61 4.94
N LYS A 79 7.80 1.60 4.11
CA LYS A 79 6.72 0.62 4.17
C LYS A 79 7.24 -0.80 3.95
N PHE A 80 8.15 -0.97 3.00
CA PHE A 80 8.86 -2.24 2.80
C PHE A 80 9.72 -2.61 4.01
N ALA A 81 10.47 -1.66 4.58
CA ALA A 81 11.28 -1.91 5.78
C ALA A 81 10.43 -2.25 7.02
N ALA A 82 9.24 -1.66 7.15
CA ALA A 82 8.30 -1.91 8.24
C ALA A 82 7.85 -3.38 8.29
N TYR A 83 7.92 -4.11 7.18
CA TYR A 83 7.71 -5.56 7.16
C TYR A 83 8.66 -6.28 8.13
N PHE A 84 9.97 -6.03 8.01
CA PHE A 84 11.00 -6.70 8.82
C PHE A 84 10.85 -6.39 10.32
N VAL A 85 10.37 -5.20 10.65
CA VAL A 85 10.24 -4.77 12.06
C VAL A 85 8.92 -5.26 12.67
N ILE A 86 7.82 -5.25 11.91
CA ILE A 86 6.47 -5.45 12.45
C ILE A 86 5.90 -6.83 12.11
N LEU A 87 6.04 -7.28 10.86
CA LEU A 87 5.35 -8.48 10.36
C LEU A 87 6.24 -9.73 10.38
N GLU A 88 7.52 -9.61 10.03
CA GLU A 88 8.44 -10.74 10.04
C GLU A 88 8.49 -11.47 11.40
N PRO A 89 8.56 -10.79 12.56
CA PRO A 89 8.52 -11.47 13.86
C PRO A 89 7.19 -12.20 14.13
N VAL A 90 6.11 -11.75 13.49
CA VAL A 90 4.76 -12.34 13.62
C VAL A 90 4.61 -13.55 12.70
N PHE A 91 5.22 -13.50 11.51
CA PHE A 91 5.10 -14.53 10.48
C PHE A 91 6.09 -15.67 10.73
N SER A 92 7.38 -15.36 10.92
CA SER A 92 8.46 -16.34 11.05
C SER A 92 8.57 -16.92 12.47
N ARG A 93 7.47 -17.48 13.01
CA ARG A 93 7.45 -18.08 14.36
C ARG A 93 8.31 -19.33 14.49
N ASP A 94 8.57 -20.02 13.37
CA ASP A 94 9.44 -21.19 13.29
C ASP A 94 10.91 -20.83 12.97
N GLY A 95 11.23 -19.53 12.86
CA GLY A 95 12.56 -19.03 12.54
C GLY A 95 12.89 -18.99 11.04
N SER A 96 11.94 -19.33 10.16
CA SER A 96 12.13 -19.25 8.70
C SER A 96 10.94 -18.61 7.99
N LEU A 97 11.20 -17.74 7.02
CA LEU A 97 10.13 -17.16 6.23
C LEU A 97 9.71 -18.12 5.12
N SER A 98 8.47 -18.62 5.17
CA SER A 98 7.95 -19.42 4.07
C SER A 98 7.65 -18.55 2.84
N ARG A 99 7.68 -19.17 1.65
CA ARG A 99 7.30 -18.49 0.40
C ARG A 99 5.87 -17.95 0.45
N VAL A 100 4.98 -18.65 1.15
CA VAL A 100 3.56 -18.26 1.28
C VAL A 100 3.43 -17.00 2.15
N GLU A 101 4.15 -16.93 3.27
CA GLU A 101 4.15 -15.76 4.16
C GLU A 101 4.77 -14.52 3.51
N PHE A 102 5.78 -14.72 2.67
CA PHE A 102 6.30 -13.64 1.82
C PHE A 102 5.19 -13.03 0.95
N PHE A 103 4.36 -13.87 0.31
CA PHE A 103 3.25 -13.39 -0.52
C PHE A 103 2.12 -12.74 0.28
N TYR A 104 1.92 -13.13 1.55
CA TYR A 104 0.98 -12.44 2.45
C TYR A 104 1.28 -10.95 2.53
N PHE A 105 2.55 -10.58 2.62
CA PHE A 105 2.97 -9.18 2.61
C PHE A 105 3.05 -8.57 1.21
N PHE A 106 3.64 -9.29 0.24
CA PHE A 106 3.97 -8.71 -1.06
C PHE A 106 2.74 -8.36 -1.92
N VAL A 107 1.68 -9.17 -1.85
CA VAL A 107 0.45 -8.94 -2.63
C VAL A 107 -0.24 -7.62 -2.27
N PRO A 108 -0.58 -7.34 -1.00
CA PRO A 108 -1.14 -6.03 -0.62
C PRO A 108 -0.12 -4.90 -0.81
N TYR A 109 1.18 -5.14 -0.60
CA TYR A 109 2.22 -4.13 -0.82
C TYR A 109 2.25 -3.61 -2.26
N ILE A 110 2.31 -4.51 -3.26
CA ILE A 110 2.31 -4.13 -4.67
C ILE A 110 1.00 -3.41 -5.04
N THR A 111 -0.13 -3.90 -4.52
CA THR A 111 -1.45 -3.29 -4.78
C THR A 111 -1.49 -1.84 -4.31
N CYS A 112 -1.04 -1.58 -3.08
CA CYS A 112 -0.87 -0.23 -2.55
C CYS A 112 0.11 0.59 -3.40
N LEU A 113 1.28 0.03 -3.73
CA LEU A 113 2.32 0.73 -4.48
C LEU A 113 1.82 1.19 -5.86
N VAL A 114 1.07 0.35 -6.58
CA VAL A 114 0.46 0.71 -7.85
C VAL A 114 -0.57 1.83 -7.66
N ALA A 115 -1.46 1.70 -6.67
CA ALA A 115 -2.46 2.72 -6.38
C ALA A 115 -1.83 4.08 -6.03
N GLU A 116 -0.80 4.08 -5.17
CA GLU A 116 -0.03 5.27 -4.79
C GLU A 116 0.70 5.88 -5.98
N THR A 117 1.29 5.05 -6.85
CA THR A 117 1.97 5.50 -8.07
C THR A 117 0.98 6.20 -9.01
N MET A 118 -0.19 5.60 -9.26
CA MET A 118 -1.24 6.22 -10.08
C MET A 118 -1.72 7.54 -9.46
N ALA A 119 -1.86 7.58 -8.14
CA ALA A 119 -2.26 8.78 -7.43
C ALA A 119 -1.19 9.88 -7.45
N LEU A 120 0.10 9.53 -7.36
CA LEU A 120 1.24 10.43 -7.53
C LEU A 120 1.24 11.04 -8.93
N VAL A 121 1.14 10.20 -9.98
CA VAL A 121 1.13 10.67 -11.38
C VAL A 121 -0.02 11.64 -11.60
N LYS A 122 -1.21 11.34 -11.08
CA LYS A 122 -2.36 12.25 -11.15
C LYS A 122 -2.11 13.54 -10.38
N LEU A 123 -1.53 13.46 -9.19
CA LEU A 123 -1.24 14.63 -8.35
C LEU A 123 -0.21 15.55 -9.01
N LEU A 124 0.87 15.00 -9.59
CA LEU A 124 1.87 15.77 -10.32
C LEU A 124 1.26 16.45 -11.55
N ARG A 125 0.46 15.72 -12.33
CA ARG A 125 -0.24 16.29 -13.50
C ARG A 125 -1.18 17.43 -13.11
N ASP A 126 -1.92 17.29 -12.00
CA ASP A 126 -2.81 18.34 -11.50
C ASP A 126 -2.04 19.59 -11.03
N ILE A 127 -0.75 19.47 -10.69
CA ILE A 127 0.12 20.60 -10.30
C ILE A 127 0.72 21.28 -11.54
N ASP A 128 1.10 20.49 -12.56
CA ASP A 128 1.76 20.99 -13.77
C ASP A 128 0.80 21.67 -14.76
N LEU A 129 -0.50 21.35 -14.72
CA LEU A 129 -1.50 21.99 -15.56
C LEU A 129 -2.01 23.28 -14.88
N PRO A 130 -1.82 24.48 -15.48
CA PRO A 130 -2.35 25.72 -14.92
C PRO A 130 -3.88 25.72 -14.99
N ASP A 131 -4.51 26.33 -13.98
CA ASP A 131 -5.96 26.50 -13.84
C ASP A 131 -6.52 27.39 -14.96
N ASN A 132 -6.78 26.81 -16.13
CA ASN A 132 -7.52 27.40 -17.24
C ASN A 132 -8.11 26.28 -18.12
N SER A 133 -9.24 25.73 -17.67
CA SER A 133 -10.23 25.05 -18.51
C SER A 133 -11.62 25.29 -17.95
#